data_AF-A0A8T5Q469-F1
#
_entry.id   AF-A0A8T5Q469-F1
#
_cell.length_a   1.000
_cell.length_b   1.000
_cell.length_c   1.000
_cell.angle_alpha   90.00
_cell.angle_beta   90.00
_cell.angle_gamma   90.00
#
_symmetry.space_group_name_H-M   'P 1'
#
loop_
_entity.id
_entity.type
_entity.pdbx_description
1 polymer ?
#
loop_
_entity_poly.entity_id
_entity_poly.type
_entity_poly.pdbx_seq_one_letter_code
_entity_poly.pdbx_strand_id
1 'polypeptide(L)'
;MDKKESSKANEEFWKDWLVNSLAAMDDMVFVLDEESRFTHYHASKSAKLYVSPMKFIGKKHSEIMPPHMNVLFYKAFDKNKEGKVDEYEYSLKIDNELHWYSAKLSPIFLRNEFRGSVAVVRDITERKNTEEELKNSKRLIEKEVERKTKELKKANEKIKEYAEKLNLKIKRIDEKRVPLTDKEKLAFYGLVRYPGSTNKEIAEKLGMQTGTVNAIKNRLKKEGYFKTMYIPRLDMLGCSLLSVNYGVGDIDIENDKLVTAKMKEEIFRQFTSIPEKVYFVSSGKEAFSLDIAKDWSNYKEMQDSIEEGIQKKGIKLNSYETVLFPLNKSVFHDYFDFTGILKARFGLDIADSKEPEPEHKKHELSMTEKKLVYGLITNPELTVAELAEKINLSVPTICKSRKKLVEEGILKIVNFPDFAKVGMELMVLSCSKSTPSAEGTKKKGCKDNPNAFFSITTKTDCMSISAYEDYTQAKSRMNKYLCGPEKDTKHILIPLESMLFPKLEFAPLVKKIFELD
;
A
#
# COMPACT_ATOMS: atom_id res chain seq x y z
N MET A 1 -93.84 46.51 -40.38
CA MET A 1 -93.78 46.58 -38.90
C MET A 1 -92.53 45.90 -38.36
N ASP A 2 -91.49 45.65 -39.18
CA ASP A 2 -90.44 44.65 -38.87
C ASP A 2 -89.11 45.13 -38.26
N LYS A 3 -88.80 46.43 -38.22
CA LYS A 3 -87.49 46.89 -37.67
C LYS A 3 -87.43 46.95 -36.13
N LYS A 4 -88.56 47.20 -35.45
CA LYS A 4 -88.59 47.28 -33.97
C LYS A 4 -88.65 45.90 -33.31
N GLU A 5 -89.36 44.94 -33.92
CA GLU A 5 -89.39 43.55 -33.44
C GLU A 5 -88.04 42.85 -33.67
N SER A 6 -87.41 43.06 -34.84
CA SER A 6 -86.05 42.54 -35.11
C SER A 6 -84.98 43.15 -34.19
N SER A 7 -85.08 44.43 -33.82
CA SER A 7 -84.17 45.08 -32.87
C SER A 7 -84.31 44.57 -31.43
N LYS A 8 -85.53 44.29 -30.97
CA LYS A 8 -85.78 43.73 -29.63
C LYS A 8 -85.37 42.26 -29.54
N ALA A 9 -85.69 41.47 -30.56
CA ALA A 9 -85.28 40.06 -30.63
C ALA A 9 -83.75 39.90 -30.64
N ASN A 10 -83.04 40.82 -31.30
CA ASN A 10 -81.57 40.84 -31.29
C ASN A 10 -81.02 41.24 -29.90
N GLU A 11 -81.66 42.19 -29.21
CA GLU A 11 -81.25 42.60 -27.85
C GLU A 11 -81.45 41.48 -26.82
N GLU A 12 -82.58 40.76 -26.88
CA GLU A 12 -82.84 39.58 -26.04
C GLU A 12 -81.85 38.44 -26.33
N PHE A 13 -81.57 38.18 -27.61
CA PHE A 13 -80.57 37.18 -28.01
C PHE A 13 -79.19 37.49 -27.43
N TRP A 14 -78.70 38.74 -27.52
CA TRP A 14 -77.40 39.12 -26.97
C TRP A 14 -77.38 39.08 -25.44
N LYS A 15 -78.49 39.43 -24.76
CA LYS A 15 -78.60 39.28 -23.30
C LYS A 15 -78.51 37.82 -22.88
N ASP A 16 -79.30 36.96 -23.50
CA ASP A 16 -79.30 35.52 -23.19
C ASP A 16 -77.95 34.88 -23.52
N TRP A 17 -77.34 35.27 -24.65
CA TRP A 17 -76.01 34.77 -25.02
C TRP A 17 -74.94 35.21 -24.02
N LEU A 18 -74.92 36.47 -23.57
CA LEU A 18 -73.98 36.95 -22.55
C LEU A 18 -74.20 36.29 -21.18
N VAL A 19 -75.46 36.13 -20.76
CA VAL A 19 -75.80 35.46 -19.50
C VAL A 19 -75.36 34.00 -19.52
N ASN A 20 -75.65 33.28 -20.60
CA ASN A 20 -75.23 31.89 -20.75
C ASN A 20 -73.71 31.75 -20.93
N SER A 21 -73.05 32.70 -21.61
CA SER A 21 -71.59 32.70 -21.73
C SER A 21 -70.91 32.92 -20.39
N LEU A 22 -71.40 33.85 -19.56
CA LEU A 22 -70.90 34.04 -18.20
C LEU A 22 -71.15 32.79 -17.35
N ALA A 23 -72.35 32.19 -17.43
CA ALA A 23 -72.69 30.97 -16.70
C ALA A 23 -71.88 29.73 -17.07
N ALA A 24 -71.27 29.71 -18.25
CA ALA A 24 -70.36 28.65 -18.69
C ALA A 24 -68.92 28.83 -18.18
N MET A 25 -68.59 29.97 -17.55
CA MET A 25 -67.27 30.24 -16.98
C MET A 25 -67.22 29.78 -15.51
N ASP A 26 -66.08 29.21 -15.11
CA ASP A 26 -65.79 28.90 -13.70
C ASP A 26 -65.26 30.12 -12.92
N ASP A 27 -64.88 31.19 -13.62
CA ASP A 27 -64.38 32.42 -13.03
C ASP A 27 -65.53 33.24 -12.41
N MET A 28 -65.27 33.84 -11.25
CA MET A 28 -66.17 34.81 -10.66
C MET A 28 -65.97 36.17 -11.33
N VAL A 29 -67.04 36.91 -11.58
CA VAL A 29 -66.99 38.25 -12.13
C VAL A 29 -67.66 39.21 -11.17
N PHE A 30 -67.00 40.30 -10.81
CA PHE A 30 -67.57 41.36 -9.98
C PHE A 30 -67.50 42.69 -10.73
N VAL A 31 -68.61 43.42 -10.73
CA VAL A 31 -68.65 44.77 -11.30
C VAL A 31 -68.64 45.76 -10.16
N LEU A 32 -67.67 46.67 -10.16
CA LEU A 32 -67.55 47.74 -9.19
C LEU A 32 -67.83 49.09 -9.86
N ASP A 33 -68.46 50.02 -9.14
CA ASP A 33 -68.67 51.39 -9.61
C ASP A 33 -67.42 52.28 -9.42
N GLU A 34 -67.55 53.57 -9.74
CA GLU A 34 -66.51 54.60 -9.60
C GLU A 34 -65.99 54.76 -8.17
N GLU A 35 -66.82 54.45 -7.16
CA GLU A 35 -66.49 54.51 -5.74
C GLU A 35 -66.01 53.16 -5.17
N SER A 36 -65.73 52.17 -6.03
CA SER A 36 -65.36 50.79 -5.69
C SER A 36 -66.43 49.96 -4.97
N ARG A 37 -67.72 50.30 -5.16
CA ARG A 37 -68.84 49.52 -4.61
C ARG A 37 -69.23 48.40 -5.55
N PHE A 38 -69.46 47.20 -5.01
CA PHE A 38 -69.95 46.08 -5.81
C PHE A 38 -71.39 46.34 -6.28
N THR A 39 -71.60 46.39 -7.60
CA THR A 39 -72.93 46.62 -8.21
C THR A 39 -73.54 45.33 -8.74
N HIS A 40 -72.73 44.47 -9.38
CA HIS A 40 -73.16 43.21 -9.96
C HIS A 40 -72.13 42.13 -9.68
N TYR A 41 -72.56 40.87 -9.73
CA TYR A 41 -71.67 39.73 -9.63
C TYR A 41 -72.16 38.58 -10.50
N HIS A 42 -71.23 37.73 -10.89
CA HIS A 42 -71.42 36.40 -11.43
C HIS A 42 -70.52 35.45 -10.66
N ALA A 43 -71.04 34.31 -10.25
CA ALA A 43 -70.28 33.24 -9.63
C ALA A 43 -70.96 31.91 -9.96
N SER A 44 -70.18 30.90 -10.30
CA SER A 44 -70.69 29.54 -10.53
C SER A 44 -71.23 28.94 -9.24
N LYS A 45 -72.05 27.88 -9.33
CA LYS A 45 -72.62 27.20 -8.14
C LYS A 45 -71.55 26.58 -7.23
N SER A 46 -70.39 26.24 -7.78
CA SER A 46 -69.24 25.69 -7.07
C SER A 46 -68.29 26.77 -6.53
N ALA A 47 -68.46 28.04 -6.92
CA ALA A 47 -67.59 29.11 -6.50
C ALA A 47 -67.74 29.43 -4.99
N LYS A 48 -66.63 29.42 -4.26
CA LYS A 48 -66.57 29.81 -2.85
C LYS A 48 -66.46 31.34 -2.72
N LEU A 49 -67.59 32.00 -2.49
CA LEU A 49 -67.60 33.44 -2.18
C LEU A 49 -67.14 33.70 -0.74
N TYR A 50 -66.24 34.66 -0.56
CA TYR A 50 -65.75 35.07 0.77
C TYR A 50 -66.87 35.57 1.69
N VAL A 51 -67.84 36.28 1.10
CA VAL A 51 -69.03 36.81 1.79
C VAL A 51 -70.25 36.62 0.89
N SER A 52 -71.42 36.36 1.48
CA SER A 52 -72.68 36.22 0.76
C SER A 52 -73.04 37.48 -0.07
N PRO A 53 -73.60 37.35 -1.30
CA PRO A 53 -73.99 38.47 -2.16
C PRO A 53 -74.81 39.57 -1.49
N MET A 54 -75.77 39.17 -0.63
CA MET A 54 -76.61 40.14 0.09
C MET A 54 -75.83 41.06 1.02
N LYS A 55 -74.62 40.69 1.42
CA LYS A 55 -73.78 41.45 2.35
C LYS A 55 -72.76 42.35 1.65
N PHE A 56 -72.40 42.09 0.38
CA PHE A 56 -71.39 42.88 -0.33
C PHE A 56 -71.94 43.82 -1.40
N ILE A 57 -73.13 43.57 -1.96
CA ILE A 57 -73.73 44.47 -2.96
C ILE A 57 -73.99 45.85 -2.33
N GLY A 58 -73.56 46.91 -3.02
CA GLY A 58 -73.61 48.31 -2.58
C GLY A 58 -72.51 48.74 -1.60
N LYS A 59 -71.69 47.79 -1.11
CA LYS A 59 -70.57 48.05 -0.20
C LYS A 59 -69.26 48.22 -0.96
N LYS A 60 -68.35 49.03 -0.42
CA LYS A 60 -67.01 49.23 -0.98
C LYS A 60 -66.15 47.98 -0.78
N HIS A 61 -65.21 47.76 -1.68
CA HIS A 61 -64.21 46.68 -1.55
C HIS A 61 -63.57 46.64 -0.14
N SER A 62 -63.17 47.79 0.39
CA SER A 62 -62.53 47.91 1.71
C SER A 62 -63.43 47.60 2.91
N GLU A 63 -64.75 47.64 2.72
CA GLU A 63 -65.73 47.30 3.77
C GLU A 63 -65.97 45.80 3.87
N ILE A 64 -65.66 45.04 2.80
CA ILE A 64 -65.95 43.61 2.68
C ILE A 64 -64.68 42.76 2.75
N MET A 65 -63.63 43.18 2.06
CA MET A 65 -62.41 42.40 1.92
C MET A 65 -61.45 42.63 3.09
N PRO A 66 -60.62 41.63 3.47
CA PRO A 66 -59.66 41.79 4.55
C PRO A 66 -58.70 42.97 4.33
N PRO A 67 -58.26 43.69 5.39
CA PRO A 67 -57.45 44.90 5.24
C PRO A 67 -56.16 44.74 4.42
N HIS A 68 -55.51 43.57 4.48
CA HIS A 68 -54.27 43.29 3.73
C HIS A 68 -54.48 43.28 2.20
N MET A 69 -55.73 43.11 1.73
CA MET A 69 -56.09 43.11 0.31
C MET A 69 -56.24 44.50 -0.30
N ASN A 70 -56.50 45.50 0.53
CA ASN A 70 -56.80 46.85 0.05
C ASN A 70 -55.63 47.46 -0.73
N VAL A 71 -54.39 47.16 -0.35
CA VAL A 71 -53.20 47.68 -1.05
C VAL A 71 -53.12 47.16 -2.49
N LEU A 72 -53.32 45.85 -2.69
CA LEU A 72 -53.30 45.24 -4.03
C LEU A 72 -54.47 45.75 -4.88
N PHE A 73 -55.66 45.79 -4.29
CA PHE A 73 -56.86 46.24 -4.98
C PHE A 73 -56.78 47.72 -5.39
N TYR A 74 -56.46 48.63 -4.47
CA TYR A 74 -56.44 50.06 -4.80
C TYR A 74 -55.35 50.40 -5.82
N LYS A 75 -54.20 49.73 -5.77
CA LYS A 75 -53.18 49.85 -6.81
C LYS A 75 -53.72 49.47 -8.19
N ALA A 76 -54.46 48.37 -8.29
CA ALA A 76 -55.08 47.93 -9.54
C ALA A 76 -56.25 48.85 -9.96
N PHE A 77 -57.06 49.30 -9.01
CA PHE A 77 -58.21 50.17 -9.24
C PHE A 77 -57.80 51.57 -9.71
N ASP A 78 -56.71 52.13 -9.16
CA ASP A 78 -56.17 53.42 -9.61
C ASP A 78 -55.58 53.32 -11.03
N LYS A 79 -54.91 52.22 -11.38
CA LYS A 79 -54.50 51.96 -12.77
C LYS A 79 -55.70 51.85 -13.72
N ASN A 80 -56.79 51.24 -13.27
CA ASN A 80 -58.03 51.16 -14.05
C ASN A 80 -58.63 52.54 -14.33
N LYS A 81 -58.54 53.50 -13.39
CA LYS A 81 -58.96 54.89 -13.65
C LYS A 81 -58.16 55.54 -14.78
N GLU A 82 -56.90 55.13 -14.96
CA GLU A 82 -56.04 55.54 -16.09
C GLU A 82 -56.29 54.73 -17.37
N GLY A 83 -57.23 53.79 -17.35
CA GLY A 83 -57.55 52.91 -18.47
C GLY A 83 -56.64 51.69 -18.64
N LYS A 84 -55.81 51.38 -17.64
CA LYS A 84 -54.89 50.23 -17.66
C LYS A 84 -55.45 49.06 -16.87
N VAL A 85 -55.37 47.87 -17.46
CA VAL A 85 -55.69 46.59 -16.80
C VAL A 85 -54.56 46.22 -15.84
N ASP A 86 -54.89 45.66 -14.67
CA ASP A 86 -53.93 45.07 -13.74
C ASP A 86 -54.40 43.72 -13.23
N GLU A 87 -53.45 42.84 -12.90
CA GLU A 87 -53.74 41.51 -12.37
C GLU A 87 -52.90 41.25 -11.12
N TYR A 88 -53.49 40.62 -10.10
CA TYR A 88 -52.81 40.27 -8.88
C TYR A 88 -53.36 38.97 -8.28
N GLU A 89 -52.46 38.21 -7.66
CA GLU A 89 -52.80 37.00 -6.92
C GLU A 89 -52.92 37.28 -5.44
N TYR A 90 -53.85 36.59 -4.77
CA TYR A 90 -54.07 36.73 -3.34
C TYR A 90 -54.63 35.48 -2.72
N SER A 91 -54.57 35.41 -1.39
CA SER A 91 -55.12 34.29 -0.64
C SER A 91 -56.19 34.73 0.35
N LEU A 92 -57.26 33.96 0.47
CA LEU A 92 -58.29 34.16 1.50
C LEU A 92 -58.44 32.89 2.32
N LYS A 93 -58.80 33.07 3.59
CA LYS A 93 -59.17 31.98 4.46
C LYS A 93 -60.69 31.85 4.49
N ILE A 94 -61.24 30.82 3.85
CA ILE A 94 -62.67 30.52 3.76
C ILE A 94 -62.89 29.16 4.42
N ASP A 95 -63.83 29.05 5.36
CA ASP A 95 -64.11 27.82 6.11
C ASP A 95 -62.86 27.17 6.75
N ASN A 96 -61.94 28.02 7.21
CA ASN A 96 -60.65 27.66 7.80
C ASN A 96 -59.61 27.07 6.82
N GLU A 97 -59.93 26.98 5.52
CA GLU A 97 -59.02 26.57 4.45
C GLU A 97 -58.44 27.79 3.71
N LEU A 98 -57.17 27.71 3.30
CA LEU A 98 -56.51 28.75 2.52
C LEU A 98 -56.78 28.53 1.03
N HIS A 99 -57.45 29.48 0.40
CA HIS A 99 -57.72 29.49 -1.04
C HIS A 99 -56.92 30.59 -1.72
N TRP A 100 -56.41 30.31 -2.91
CA TRP A 100 -55.68 31.27 -3.74
C TRP A 100 -56.51 31.69 -4.95
N TYR A 101 -56.48 32.97 -5.25
CA TYR A 101 -57.22 33.57 -6.35
C TYR A 101 -56.31 34.46 -7.19
N SER A 102 -56.55 34.51 -8.50
CA SER A 102 -56.04 35.57 -9.38
C SER A 102 -57.17 36.53 -9.72
N ALA A 103 -57.03 37.81 -9.40
CA ALA A 103 -57.97 38.86 -9.81
C ALA A 103 -57.36 39.70 -10.92
N LYS A 104 -58.06 39.75 -12.06
CA LYS A 104 -57.79 40.66 -13.17
C LYS A 104 -58.83 41.78 -13.17
N LEU A 105 -58.38 42.99 -12.88
CA LEU A 105 -59.19 44.19 -12.85
C LEU A 105 -59.08 44.91 -14.20
N SER A 106 -60.22 45.15 -14.85
CA SER A 106 -60.32 45.85 -16.14
C SER A 106 -61.27 47.04 -16.05
N PRO A 107 -61.01 48.16 -16.71
CA PRO A 107 -61.79 49.38 -16.55
C PRO A 107 -63.04 49.37 -17.43
N ILE A 108 -64.12 50.00 -16.96
CA ILE A 108 -65.35 50.21 -17.72
C ILE A 108 -65.42 51.70 -18.06
N PHE A 109 -65.40 52.04 -19.35
CA PHE A 109 -65.62 53.41 -19.81
C PHE A 109 -66.96 53.54 -20.53
N LEU A 110 -67.72 54.57 -20.19
CA LEU A 110 -68.93 54.98 -20.92
C LEU A 110 -68.77 56.44 -21.32
N ARG A 111 -68.90 56.74 -22.61
CA ARG A 111 -68.70 58.10 -23.15
C ARG A 111 -67.36 58.72 -22.72
N ASN A 112 -66.30 57.90 -22.70
CA ASN A 112 -64.93 58.29 -22.31
C ASN A 112 -64.75 58.69 -20.82
N GLU A 113 -65.74 58.40 -19.97
CA GLU A 113 -65.64 58.57 -18.51
C GLU A 113 -65.51 57.20 -17.85
N PHE A 114 -64.62 57.10 -16.86
CA PHE A 114 -64.48 55.90 -16.04
C PHE A 114 -65.76 55.68 -15.24
N ARG A 115 -66.41 54.53 -15.43
CA ARG A 115 -67.65 54.15 -14.74
C ARG A 115 -67.46 53.04 -13.70
N GLY A 116 -66.22 52.60 -13.51
CA GLY A 116 -65.89 51.54 -12.58
C GLY A 116 -65.04 50.45 -13.21
N SER A 117 -65.03 49.26 -12.61
CA SER A 117 -64.15 48.16 -13.00
C SER A 117 -64.88 46.82 -13.02
N VAL A 118 -64.51 45.95 -13.95
CA VAL A 118 -64.82 44.52 -13.90
C VAL A 118 -63.63 43.79 -13.29
N ALA A 119 -63.86 43.04 -12.22
CA ALA A 119 -62.92 42.11 -11.64
C ALA A 119 -63.28 40.68 -12.10
N VAL A 120 -62.39 40.03 -12.85
CA VAL A 120 -62.48 38.60 -13.13
C VAL A 120 -61.58 37.88 -12.14
N VAL A 121 -62.15 37.00 -11.33
CA VAL A 121 -61.48 36.32 -10.21
C VAL A 121 -61.51 34.81 -10.46
N ARG A 122 -60.33 34.22 -10.65
CA ARG A 122 -60.13 32.79 -10.87
C ARG A 122 -59.59 32.12 -9.63
N ASP A 123 -60.14 30.98 -9.25
CA ASP A 123 -59.53 30.11 -8.23
C ASP A 123 -58.28 29.43 -8.82
N ILE A 124 -57.13 29.65 -8.18
CA ILE A 124 -55.82 29.10 -8.56
C ILE A 124 -55.25 28.20 -7.45
N THR A 125 -56.08 27.75 -6.51
CA THR A 125 -55.68 26.96 -5.34
C THR A 125 -55.02 25.64 -5.76
N GLU A 126 -55.65 24.89 -6.67
CA GLU A 126 -55.10 23.62 -7.17
C GLU A 126 -53.74 23.82 -7.86
N ARG A 127 -53.60 24.90 -8.63
CA ARG A 127 -52.34 25.26 -9.28
C ARG A 127 -51.25 25.53 -8.26
N LYS A 128 -51.54 26.33 -7.22
CA LYS A 128 -50.58 26.64 -6.15
C LYS A 128 -50.18 25.41 -5.34
N ASN A 129 -51.14 24.54 -5.01
CA ASN A 129 -50.87 23.29 -4.30
C ASN A 129 -49.96 22.38 -5.13
N THR A 130 -50.25 22.22 -6.42
CA THR A 130 -49.43 21.42 -7.35
C THR A 130 -48.01 21.99 -7.49
N GLU A 131 -47.87 23.32 -7.59
CA GLU A 131 -46.56 24.00 -7.64
C GLU A 131 -45.75 23.74 -6.35
N GLU A 132 -46.41 23.78 -5.19
CA GLU A 132 -45.77 23.54 -3.89
C GLU A 132 -45.36 22.06 -3.71
N GLU A 133 -46.22 21.11 -4.09
CA GLU A 133 -45.92 19.69 -4.09
C GLU A 133 -44.73 19.37 -5.01
N LEU A 134 -44.72 19.92 -6.23
CA LEU A 134 -43.62 19.74 -7.18
C LEU A 134 -42.32 20.30 -6.61
N LYS A 135 -42.36 21.47 -5.98
CA LYS A 135 -41.19 22.09 -5.33
C LYS A 135 -40.67 21.23 -4.18
N ASN A 136 -41.56 20.68 -3.38
CA ASN A 136 -41.20 19.78 -2.28
C ASN A 136 -40.59 18.47 -2.78
N SER A 137 -41.18 17.85 -3.81
CA SER A 137 -40.67 16.64 -4.45
C SER A 137 -39.27 16.85 -5.04
N LYS A 138 -39.05 17.94 -5.79
CA LYS A 138 -37.72 18.30 -6.32
C LYS A 138 -36.68 18.41 -5.21
N ARG A 139 -37.01 19.09 -4.11
CA ARG A 139 -36.11 19.25 -2.96
C ARG A 139 -35.77 17.90 -2.30
N LEU A 140 -36.71 16.97 -2.21
CA LEU A 140 -36.47 15.63 -1.67
C LEU A 140 -35.57 14.81 -2.60
N ILE A 141 -35.83 14.84 -3.91
CA ILE A 141 -35.01 14.17 -4.91
C ILE A 141 -33.58 14.71 -4.89
N GLU A 142 -33.39 16.03 -4.85
CA GLU A 142 -32.05 16.65 -4.78
C GLU A 142 -31.27 16.19 -3.55
N LYS A 143 -31.91 16.14 -2.38
CA LYS A 143 -31.29 15.62 -1.15
C LYS A 143 -30.89 14.14 -1.28
N GLU A 144 -31.76 13.32 -1.87
CA GLU A 144 -31.48 11.89 -2.04
C GLU A 144 -30.36 11.64 -3.07
N VAL A 145 -30.34 12.41 -4.17
CA VAL A 145 -29.26 12.39 -5.16
C VAL A 145 -27.94 12.79 -4.52
N GLU A 146 -27.91 13.84 -3.69
CA GLU A 146 -26.70 14.25 -3.00
C GLU A 146 -26.19 13.16 -2.03
N ARG A 147 -27.11 12.55 -1.27
CA ARG A 147 -26.81 11.44 -0.36
C ARG A 147 -26.23 10.24 -1.11
N LYS A 148 -26.89 9.79 -2.18
CA LYS A 148 -26.43 8.68 -3.03
C LYS A 148 -25.11 8.98 -3.72
N THR A 149 -24.89 10.21 -4.17
CA THR A 149 -23.63 10.62 -4.79
C THR A 149 -22.47 10.56 -3.78
N LYS A 150 -22.70 10.97 -2.53
CA LYS A 150 -21.71 10.85 -1.44
C LYS A 150 -21.40 9.38 -1.10
N GLU A 151 -22.42 8.52 -1.03
CA GLU A 151 -22.22 7.08 -0.82
C GLU A 151 -21.42 6.44 -1.96
N LEU A 152 -21.78 6.77 -3.21
CA LEU A 152 -21.12 6.21 -4.39
C LEU A 152 -19.66 6.65 -4.49
N LYS A 153 -19.33 7.90 -4.16
CA LYS A 153 -17.93 8.36 -4.09
C LYS A 153 -17.11 7.57 -3.09
N LYS A 154 -17.63 7.37 -1.86
CA LYS A 154 -16.96 6.56 -0.82
C LYS A 154 -16.79 5.10 -1.25
N ALA A 155 -17.80 4.52 -1.91
CA ALA A 155 -17.71 3.16 -2.42
C ALA A 155 -16.64 3.04 -3.52
N ASN A 156 -16.58 4.00 -4.45
CA ASN A 156 -15.59 4.04 -5.52
C ASN A 156 -14.16 4.22 -4.99
N GLU A 157 -13.95 5.04 -3.97
CA GLU A 157 -12.65 5.18 -3.29
C GLU A 157 -12.20 3.84 -2.67
N LYS A 158 -13.10 3.15 -1.96
CA LYS A 158 -12.81 1.81 -1.42
C LYS A 158 -12.48 0.80 -2.52
N ILE A 159 -13.24 0.79 -3.61
CA ILE A 159 -13.00 -0.13 -4.74
C ILE A 159 -11.60 0.11 -5.33
N LYS A 160 -11.19 1.38 -5.52
CA LYS A 160 -9.84 1.71 -6.00
C LYS A 160 -8.76 1.21 -5.04
N GLU A 161 -8.91 1.42 -3.74
CA GLU A 161 -7.96 0.94 -2.74
C GLU A 161 -7.84 -0.60 -2.74
N TYR A 162 -8.96 -1.31 -2.89
CA TYR A 162 -8.96 -2.76 -3.03
C TYR A 162 -8.27 -3.23 -4.32
N ALA A 163 -8.51 -2.56 -5.45
CA ALA A 163 -7.88 -2.88 -6.72
C ALA A 163 -6.35 -2.71 -6.66
N GLU A 164 -5.85 -1.63 -6.06
CA GLU A 164 -4.42 -1.41 -5.84
C GLU A 164 -3.79 -2.51 -4.98
N LYS A 165 -4.44 -2.87 -3.86
CA LYS A 165 -4.00 -3.98 -3.01
C LYS A 165 -3.98 -5.32 -3.75
N LEU A 166 -4.96 -5.58 -4.62
CA LEU A 166 -5.01 -6.81 -5.41
C LEU A 166 -3.89 -6.84 -6.45
N ASN A 167 -3.63 -5.74 -7.14
CA ASN A 167 -2.54 -5.64 -8.12
C ASN A 167 -1.18 -5.87 -7.47
N LEU A 168 -0.95 -5.34 -6.26
CA LEU A 168 0.27 -5.63 -5.49
C LEU A 168 0.39 -7.13 -5.16
N LYS A 169 -0.72 -7.81 -4.84
CA LYS A 169 -0.71 -9.26 -4.58
C LYS A 169 -0.46 -10.07 -5.85
N ILE A 170 -1.07 -9.72 -6.99
CA ILE A 170 -0.86 -10.40 -8.27
C ILE A 170 0.59 -10.25 -8.71
N LYS A 171 1.16 -9.04 -8.61
CA LYS A 171 2.57 -8.80 -8.93
C LYS A 171 3.51 -9.67 -8.07
N ARG A 172 3.23 -9.80 -6.77
CA ARG A 172 3.96 -10.71 -5.88
C ARG A 172 3.82 -12.19 -6.27
N ILE A 173 2.66 -12.61 -6.81
CA ILE A 173 2.45 -13.99 -7.26
C ILE A 173 3.25 -14.29 -8.54
N ASP A 174 3.27 -13.36 -9.49
CA ASP A 174 4.10 -13.49 -10.70
C ASP A 174 5.60 -13.44 -10.37
N GLU A 175 6.01 -12.60 -9.42
CA GLU A 175 7.38 -12.56 -8.87
C GLU A 175 7.77 -13.85 -8.12
N LYS A 176 6.80 -14.58 -7.53
CA LYS A 176 7.03 -15.87 -6.83
C LYS A 176 7.29 -17.05 -7.76
N ARG A 177 7.00 -16.95 -9.06
CA ARG A 177 7.45 -17.96 -10.03
C ARG A 177 8.94 -17.75 -10.27
N VAL A 178 9.76 -18.62 -9.67
CA VAL A 178 11.16 -18.78 -10.10
C VAL A 178 11.13 -19.20 -11.57
N PRO A 179 11.55 -18.35 -12.52
CA PRO A 179 11.38 -18.60 -13.95
C PRO A 179 12.49 -19.55 -14.45
N LEU A 180 12.62 -20.69 -13.78
CA LEU A 180 13.55 -21.77 -14.10
C LEU A 180 12.76 -23.00 -14.50
N THR A 181 13.14 -23.61 -15.62
CA THR A 181 12.68 -24.95 -16.00
C THR A 181 13.19 -25.99 -14.99
N ASP A 182 12.62 -27.19 -14.97
CA ASP A 182 13.06 -28.22 -14.02
C ASP A 182 14.52 -28.65 -14.25
N LYS A 183 14.98 -28.65 -15.51
CA LYS A 183 16.41 -28.86 -15.85
C LYS A 183 17.29 -27.75 -15.29
N GLU A 184 16.80 -26.51 -15.29
CA GLU A 184 17.53 -25.36 -14.75
C GLU A 184 17.59 -25.38 -13.23
N LYS A 185 16.50 -25.76 -12.56
CA LYS A 185 16.49 -25.97 -11.10
C LYS A 185 17.49 -27.05 -10.69
N LEU A 186 17.51 -28.18 -11.40
CA LEU A 186 18.43 -29.29 -11.12
C LEU A 186 19.90 -28.90 -11.39
N ALA A 187 20.17 -28.27 -12.53
CA ALA A 187 21.50 -27.77 -12.85
C ALA A 187 21.97 -26.71 -11.84
N PHE A 188 21.08 -25.80 -11.44
CA PHE A 188 21.41 -24.78 -10.44
C PHE A 188 21.72 -25.41 -9.07
N TYR A 189 20.93 -26.38 -8.63
CA TYR A 189 21.24 -27.16 -7.44
C TYR A 189 22.63 -27.79 -7.52
N GLY A 190 22.99 -28.44 -8.63
CA GLY A 190 24.33 -29.02 -8.80
C GLY A 190 25.45 -27.98 -8.83
N LEU A 191 25.23 -26.80 -9.42
CA LEU A 191 26.20 -25.69 -9.39
C LEU A 191 26.44 -25.19 -7.97
N VAL A 192 25.41 -25.13 -7.13
CA VAL A 192 25.54 -24.73 -5.72
C VAL A 192 26.14 -25.84 -4.86
N ARG A 193 25.80 -27.10 -5.15
CA ARG A 193 26.30 -28.27 -4.43
C ARG A 193 27.78 -28.56 -4.72
N TYR A 194 28.22 -28.35 -5.96
CA TYR A 194 29.57 -28.69 -6.42
C TYR A 194 30.26 -27.50 -7.10
N PRO A 195 30.45 -26.37 -6.40
CA PRO A 195 30.90 -25.12 -7.01
C PRO A 195 32.33 -25.17 -7.58
N GLY A 196 33.16 -26.10 -7.09
CA GLY A 196 34.52 -26.33 -7.60
C GLY A 196 34.66 -27.39 -8.69
N SER A 197 33.58 -28.14 -9.00
CA SER A 197 33.62 -29.22 -9.99
C SER A 197 33.58 -28.71 -11.42
N THR A 198 34.12 -29.51 -12.34
CA THR A 198 33.99 -29.23 -13.77
C THR A 198 32.54 -29.38 -14.24
N ASN A 199 32.16 -28.66 -15.30
CA ASN A 199 30.80 -28.81 -15.85
C ASN A 199 30.51 -30.25 -16.30
N LYS A 200 31.56 -31.03 -16.64
CA LYS A 200 31.45 -32.45 -16.97
C LYS A 200 31.10 -33.29 -15.73
N GLU A 201 31.83 -33.13 -14.64
CA GLU A 201 31.54 -33.82 -13.36
C GLU A 201 30.13 -33.50 -12.85
N ILE A 202 29.73 -32.23 -12.90
CA ILE A 202 28.37 -31.82 -12.49
C ILE A 202 27.32 -32.50 -13.39
N ALA A 203 27.56 -32.54 -14.70
CA ALA A 203 26.65 -33.19 -15.63
C ALA A 203 26.52 -34.70 -15.36
N GLU A 204 27.62 -35.40 -15.07
CA GLU A 204 27.63 -36.81 -14.68
C GLU A 204 26.86 -37.04 -13.37
N LYS A 205 27.10 -36.23 -12.33
CA LYS A 205 26.39 -36.32 -11.04
C LYS A 205 24.88 -36.05 -11.17
N LEU A 206 24.46 -35.22 -12.13
CA LEU A 206 23.06 -34.87 -12.34
C LEU A 206 22.36 -35.70 -13.43
N GLY A 207 23.07 -36.58 -14.14
CA GLY A 207 22.51 -37.30 -15.30
C GLY A 207 22.13 -36.38 -16.47
N MET A 208 22.90 -35.32 -16.72
CA MET A 208 22.67 -34.31 -17.77
C MET A 208 23.76 -34.34 -18.84
N GLN A 209 23.51 -33.72 -19.99
CA GLN A 209 24.57 -33.46 -20.97
C GLN A 209 25.44 -32.27 -20.52
N THR A 210 26.75 -32.37 -20.68
CA THR A 210 27.71 -31.31 -20.32
C THR A 210 27.41 -29.98 -21.00
N GLY A 211 27.00 -30.01 -22.28
CA GLY A 211 26.59 -28.82 -23.02
C GLY A 211 25.38 -28.11 -22.41
N THR A 212 24.43 -28.86 -21.85
CA THR A 212 23.25 -28.33 -21.15
C THR A 212 23.65 -27.63 -19.86
N VAL A 213 24.49 -28.26 -19.02
CA VAL A 213 24.98 -27.64 -17.78
C VAL A 213 25.75 -26.35 -18.09
N ASN A 214 26.58 -26.35 -19.14
CA ASN A 214 27.33 -25.17 -19.55
C ASN A 214 26.42 -24.02 -19.99
N ALA A 215 25.43 -24.29 -20.84
CA ALA A 215 24.47 -23.29 -21.29
C ALA A 215 23.68 -22.69 -20.13
N ILE A 216 23.18 -23.54 -19.21
CA ILE A 216 22.43 -23.10 -18.03
C ILE A 216 23.33 -22.28 -17.10
N LYS A 217 24.54 -22.75 -16.77
CA LYS A 217 25.50 -22.03 -15.93
C LYS A 217 25.77 -20.62 -16.46
N ASN A 218 26.03 -20.50 -17.76
CA ASN A 218 26.32 -19.20 -18.38
C ASN A 218 25.10 -18.27 -18.33
N ARG A 219 23.89 -18.79 -18.58
CA ARG A 219 22.65 -18.01 -18.45
C ARG A 219 22.43 -17.55 -17.02
N LEU A 220 22.51 -18.46 -16.04
CA LEU A 220 22.30 -18.16 -14.62
C LEU A 220 23.32 -17.15 -14.10
N LYS A 221 24.60 -17.25 -14.50
CA LYS A 221 25.62 -16.24 -14.18
C LYS A 221 25.31 -14.88 -14.82
N LYS A 222 24.97 -14.86 -16.12
CA LYS A 222 24.63 -13.62 -16.85
C LYS A 222 23.43 -12.91 -16.23
N GLU A 223 22.42 -13.67 -15.82
CA GLU A 223 21.24 -13.17 -15.16
C GLU A 223 21.45 -12.96 -13.65
N GLY A 224 22.63 -13.23 -13.09
CA GLY A 224 22.93 -12.95 -11.69
C GLY A 224 22.17 -13.82 -10.68
N TYR A 225 21.81 -15.06 -11.04
CA TYR A 225 21.20 -16.01 -10.10
C TYR A 225 22.14 -16.47 -8.99
N PHE A 226 23.45 -16.38 -9.21
CA PHE A 226 24.43 -16.63 -8.17
C PHE A 226 25.74 -15.91 -8.45
N LYS A 227 26.57 -15.77 -7.43
CA LYS A 227 27.94 -15.28 -7.52
C LYS A 227 28.90 -16.31 -6.94
N THR A 228 30.04 -16.53 -7.57
CA THR A 228 31.09 -17.37 -7.00
C THR A 228 31.82 -16.58 -5.93
N MET A 229 32.10 -17.20 -4.79
CA MET A 229 32.90 -16.63 -3.71
C MET A 229 33.89 -17.66 -3.19
N TYR A 230 35.03 -17.17 -2.72
CA TYR A 230 35.97 -17.94 -1.94
C TYR A 230 35.81 -17.50 -0.48
N ILE A 231 35.44 -18.43 0.39
CA ILE A 231 35.20 -18.18 1.80
C ILE A 231 36.35 -18.83 2.59
N PRO A 232 37.20 -18.05 3.27
CA PRO A 232 38.29 -18.58 4.07
C PRO A 232 37.75 -19.19 5.35
N ARG A 233 38.35 -20.29 5.79
CA ARG A 233 38.04 -20.85 7.10
C ARG A 233 38.60 -19.96 8.19
N LEU A 234 37.72 -19.50 9.08
CA LEU A 234 38.02 -18.43 10.04
C LEU A 234 39.13 -18.80 11.03
N ASP A 235 39.11 -20.03 11.54
CA ASP A 235 40.12 -20.54 12.47
C ASP A 235 41.50 -20.69 11.83
N MET A 236 41.55 -20.93 10.52
CA MET A 236 42.81 -21.07 9.76
C MET A 236 43.45 -19.73 9.38
N LEU A 237 42.70 -18.62 9.46
CA LEU A 237 43.27 -17.28 9.34
C LEU A 237 44.00 -16.83 10.61
N GLY A 238 44.00 -17.64 11.68
CA GLY A 238 44.52 -17.24 12.98
C GLY A 238 43.53 -16.43 13.82
N CYS A 239 42.25 -16.41 13.42
CA CYS A 239 41.18 -15.85 14.24
C CYS A 239 40.79 -16.82 15.36
N SER A 240 40.38 -16.27 16.50
CA SER A 240 39.97 -17.07 17.66
C SER A 240 38.54 -16.81 18.10
N LEU A 241 37.91 -15.73 17.63
CA LEU A 241 36.60 -15.32 18.09
C LEU A 241 35.70 -14.88 16.93
N LEU A 242 34.50 -15.44 16.87
CA LEU A 242 33.37 -14.90 16.11
C LEU A 242 32.41 -14.25 17.10
N SER A 243 32.00 -13.02 16.82
CA SER A 243 30.91 -12.35 17.53
C SER A 243 29.72 -12.16 16.60
N VAL A 244 28.54 -12.46 17.12
CA VAL A 244 27.26 -12.25 16.45
C VAL A 244 26.59 -11.10 17.16
N ASN A 245 26.53 -9.96 16.48
CA ASN A 245 25.95 -8.73 17.01
C ASN A 245 24.59 -8.53 16.37
N TYR A 246 23.55 -8.28 17.15
CA TYR A 246 22.22 -8.02 16.61
C TYR A 246 21.42 -7.09 17.50
N GLY A 247 20.46 -6.39 16.91
CA GLY A 247 19.73 -5.38 17.64
C GLY A 247 18.57 -4.78 16.88
N VAL A 248 17.77 -4.03 17.65
CA VAL A 248 16.70 -3.18 17.15
C VAL A 248 17.06 -1.75 17.51
N GLY A 249 17.04 -0.85 16.54
CA GLY A 249 17.34 0.55 16.76
C GLY A 249 16.69 1.39 15.68
N ASP A 250 16.12 2.52 16.09
CA ASP A 250 15.75 3.56 15.14
C ASP A 250 16.92 4.55 15.07
N ILE A 251 17.34 4.90 13.85
CA ILE A 251 18.27 6.01 13.66
C ILE A 251 17.51 7.31 13.93
N ASP A 252 17.36 7.65 15.21
CA ASP A 252 16.81 8.92 15.71
C ASP A 252 17.98 9.92 15.85
N ILE A 253 18.38 10.52 14.73
CA ILE A 253 19.42 11.55 14.74
C ILE A 253 18.77 12.79 15.36
N GLU A 254 19.10 13.07 16.63
CA GLU A 254 18.66 14.29 17.29
C GLU A 254 19.10 15.50 16.47
N ASN A 255 18.09 16.27 16.04
CA ASN A 255 18.12 17.47 15.20
C ASN A 255 17.94 17.23 13.69
N ASP A 256 16.66 17.35 13.33
CA ASP A 256 16.13 18.11 12.19
C ASP A 256 15.37 17.30 11.13
N LYS A 257 14.24 17.89 10.75
CA LYS A 257 13.29 17.41 9.75
C LYS A 257 13.94 17.41 8.37
N LEU A 258 14.80 16.43 8.07
CA LEU A 258 15.17 15.91 6.74
C LEU A 258 16.40 15.02 6.86
N VAL A 259 16.29 13.86 7.54
CA VAL A 259 17.28 12.80 7.36
C VAL A 259 17.11 12.25 5.94
N THR A 260 17.92 12.77 5.02
CA THR A 260 17.93 12.29 3.63
C THR A 260 18.44 10.84 3.58
N ALA A 261 18.00 10.08 2.57
CA ALA A 261 18.48 8.70 2.34
C ALA A 261 20.02 8.62 2.30
N LYS A 262 20.67 9.69 1.83
CA LYS A 262 22.12 9.85 1.75
C LYS A 262 22.81 9.81 3.13
N MET A 263 22.22 10.42 4.16
CA MET A 263 22.79 10.41 5.51
C MET A 263 22.70 9.02 6.15
N LYS A 264 21.58 8.30 5.94
CA LYS A 264 21.46 6.90 6.38
C LYS A 264 22.51 6.02 5.71
N GLU A 265 22.68 6.18 4.40
CA GLU A 265 23.71 5.47 3.64
C GLU A 265 25.13 5.72 4.19
N GLU A 266 25.48 6.96 4.54
CA GLU A 266 26.80 7.31 5.09
C GLU A 266 27.06 6.68 6.47
N ILE A 267 26.02 6.58 7.31
CA ILE A 267 26.10 5.89 8.61
C ILE A 267 26.35 4.40 8.40
N PHE A 268 25.57 3.74 7.54
CA PHE A 268 25.73 2.31 7.27
C PHE A 268 27.07 1.99 6.61
N ARG A 269 27.56 2.85 5.70
CA ARG A 269 28.87 2.69 5.05
C ARG A 269 29.99 2.55 6.07
N GLN A 270 29.99 3.31 7.16
CA GLN A 270 31.03 3.22 8.19
C GLN A 270 31.03 1.88 8.91
N PHE A 271 29.86 1.36 9.29
CA PHE A 271 29.78 0.02 9.90
C PHE A 271 30.31 -1.04 8.94
N THR A 272 30.02 -0.93 7.65
CA THR A 272 30.52 -1.88 6.63
C THR A 272 31.99 -1.72 6.26
N SER A 273 32.67 -0.68 6.76
CA SER A 273 34.10 -0.43 6.52
C SER A 273 35.02 -1.06 7.58
N ILE A 274 34.45 -1.58 8.68
CA ILE A 274 35.21 -2.27 9.72
C ILE A 274 35.72 -3.61 9.17
N PRO A 275 37.04 -3.85 9.09
CA PRO A 275 37.57 -5.05 8.44
C PRO A 275 37.06 -6.36 9.04
N GLU A 276 36.92 -6.40 10.37
CA GLU A 276 36.42 -7.54 11.14
C GLU A 276 34.96 -7.88 10.86
N LYS A 277 34.15 -6.92 10.39
CA LYS A 277 32.73 -7.10 10.08
C LYS A 277 32.55 -7.76 8.72
N VAL A 278 32.64 -9.10 8.70
CA VAL A 278 32.59 -9.89 7.47
C VAL A 278 31.18 -10.05 6.92
N TYR A 279 30.16 -9.94 7.77
CA TYR A 279 28.77 -9.94 7.32
C TYR A 279 27.97 -8.89 8.07
N PHE A 280 27.22 -8.04 7.35
CA PHE A 280 26.29 -7.09 7.94
C PHE A 280 25.02 -7.00 7.09
N VAL A 281 23.86 -7.01 7.76
CA VAL A 281 22.56 -6.83 7.13
C VAL A 281 21.67 -6.00 8.04
N SER A 282 20.91 -5.05 7.45
CA SER A 282 19.92 -4.27 8.17
C SER A 282 18.65 -4.03 7.35
N SER A 283 17.50 -3.90 8.02
CA SER A 283 16.24 -3.39 7.45
C SER A 283 16.05 -1.88 7.69
N GLY A 284 17.03 -1.20 8.29
CA GLY A 284 16.94 0.16 8.81
C GLY A 284 16.34 0.27 10.22
N LYS A 285 15.69 -0.79 10.72
CA LYS A 285 15.18 -0.90 12.10
C LYS A 285 15.83 -2.04 12.88
N GLU A 286 16.05 -3.14 12.19
CA GLU A 286 16.71 -4.31 12.73
C GLU A 286 18.04 -4.48 12.00
N ALA A 287 19.05 -4.98 12.69
CA ALA A 287 20.33 -5.28 12.09
C ALA A 287 20.99 -6.47 12.77
N PHE A 288 21.82 -7.17 12.02
CA PHE A 288 22.82 -8.06 12.59
C PHE A 288 24.13 -8.02 11.81
N SER A 289 25.20 -8.45 12.49
CA SER A 289 26.51 -8.69 11.89
C SER A 289 27.19 -9.92 12.44
N LEU A 290 28.05 -10.49 11.61
CA LEU A 290 29.09 -11.43 11.99
C LEU A 290 30.43 -10.69 11.96
N ASP A 291 31.08 -10.59 13.11
CA ASP A 291 32.38 -9.95 13.23
C ASP A 291 33.43 -10.95 13.71
N ILE A 292 34.58 -10.96 13.06
CA ILE A 292 35.66 -11.93 13.28
C ILE A 292 36.86 -11.20 13.87
N ALA A 293 37.31 -11.63 15.04
CA ALA A 293 38.48 -11.07 15.70
C ALA A 293 39.62 -12.09 15.79
N LYS A 294 40.84 -11.56 15.67
CA LYS A 294 42.08 -12.32 15.86
C LYS A 294 42.15 -12.89 17.28
N ASP A 295 41.91 -12.03 18.25
CA ASP A 295 41.94 -12.31 19.69
C ASP A 295 40.98 -11.40 20.46
N TRP A 296 40.96 -11.54 21.79
CA TRP A 296 40.11 -10.74 22.67
C TRP A 296 40.44 -9.25 22.63
N SER A 297 41.72 -8.89 22.51
CA SER A 297 42.15 -7.49 22.45
C SER A 297 41.65 -6.83 21.18
N ASN A 298 41.84 -7.47 20.03
CA ASN A 298 41.33 -7.01 18.75
C ASN A 298 39.79 -6.90 18.73
N TYR A 299 39.09 -7.86 19.36
CA TYR A 299 37.64 -7.77 19.54
C TYR A 299 37.23 -6.53 20.35
N LYS A 300 37.96 -6.23 21.43
CA LYS A 300 37.66 -5.08 22.28
C LYS A 300 37.91 -3.75 21.57
N GLU A 301 39.04 -3.60 20.90
CA GLU A 301 39.33 -2.42 20.08
C GLU A 301 38.24 -2.17 19.02
N MET A 302 37.77 -3.25 18.37
CA MET A 302 36.67 -3.18 17.41
C MET A 302 35.36 -2.72 18.07
N GLN A 303 34.99 -3.27 19.23
CA GLN A 303 33.77 -2.87 19.94
C GLN A 303 33.84 -1.41 20.41
N ASP A 304 34.97 -0.98 20.98
CA ASP A 304 35.15 0.40 21.43
C ASP A 304 35.00 1.38 20.23
N SER A 305 35.55 1.02 19.07
CA SER A 305 35.38 1.80 17.84
C SER A 305 33.92 1.87 17.35
N ILE A 306 33.18 0.77 17.47
CA ILE A 306 31.74 0.71 17.15
C ILE A 306 30.94 1.61 18.09
N GLU A 307 31.17 1.50 19.40
CA GLU A 307 30.49 2.28 20.43
C GLU A 307 30.76 3.78 20.30
N GLU A 308 32.01 4.17 20.07
CA GLU A 308 32.36 5.57 19.78
C GLU A 308 31.65 6.10 18.53
N GLY A 309 31.56 5.28 17.48
CA GLY A 309 30.88 5.63 16.23
C GLY A 309 29.38 5.85 16.42
N ILE A 310 28.74 5.02 17.25
CA ILE A 310 27.33 5.14 17.65
C ILE A 310 27.13 6.44 18.46
N GLN A 311 27.98 6.69 19.46
CA GLN A 311 27.88 7.83 20.36
C GLN A 311 28.11 9.16 19.64
N LYS A 312 29.17 9.28 18.83
CA LYS A 312 29.50 10.50 18.07
C LYS A 312 28.38 10.95 17.13
N LYS A 313 27.53 10.02 16.69
CA LYS A 313 26.45 10.25 15.72
C LYS A 313 25.05 10.28 16.34
N GLY A 314 24.94 10.14 17.66
CA GLY A 314 23.66 10.16 18.36
C GLY A 314 22.71 9.02 17.95
N ILE A 315 23.23 7.86 17.56
CA ILE A 315 22.39 6.72 17.17
C ILE A 315 21.77 6.11 18.43
N LYS A 316 20.44 6.14 18.55
CA LYS A 316 19.70 5.49 19.65
C LYS A 316 19.43 4.02 19.33
N LEU A 317 20.15 3.13 20.01
CA LEU A 317 19.89 1.69 19.96
C LEU A 317 18.86 1.32 21.03
N ASN A 318 17.73 0.73 20.64
CA ASN A 318 16.73 0.24 21.58
C ASN A 318 17.19 -1.08 22.23
N SER A 319 17.89 -1.91 21.46
CA SER A 319 18.57 -3.10 21.94
C SER A 319 19.80 -3.39 21.09
N TYR A 320 20.88 -3.83 21.73
CA TYR A 320 22.08 -4.33 21.09
C TYR A 320 22.63 -5.49 21.92
N GLU A 321 22.75 -6.65 21.30
CA GLU A 321 23.19 -7.87 21.94
C GLU A 321 24.31 -8.52 21.15
N THR A 322 25.27 -9.05 21.88
CA THR A 322 26.40 -9.79 21.33
C THR A 322 26.42 -11.20 21.89
N VAL A 323 26.53 -12.18 21.00
CA VAL A 323 26.82 -13.57 21.35
C VAL A 323 28.19 -13.93 20.84
N LEU A 324 29.03 -14.47 21.72
CA LEU A 324 30.42 -14.78 21.42
C LEU A 324 30.63 -16.27 21.21
N PHE A 325 31.33 -16.62 20.13
CA PHE A 325 31.67 -17.97 19.75
C PHE A 325 33.18 -18.11 19.64
N PRO A 326 33.86 -18.63 20.70
CA PRO A 326 35.26 -19.00 20.60
C PRO A 326 35.41 -20.10 19.53
N LEU A 327 36.17 -19.83 18.48
CA LEU A 327 36.22 -20.70 17.29
C LEU A 327 36.74 -22.11 17.62
N ASN A 328 37.65 -22.21 18.57
CA ASN A 328 38.21 -23.50 19.05
C ASN A 328 37.25 -24.34 19.92
N LYS A 329 36.12 -23.76 20.37
CA LYS A 329 35.07 -24.44 21.16
C LYS A 329 33.75 -24.53 20.42
N SER A 330 33.69 -23.98 19.21
CA SER A 330 32.50 -23.91 18.40
C SER A 330 32.55 -24.93 17.27
N VAL A 331 31.39 -25.40 16.86
CA VAL A 331 31.21 -26.29 15.71
C VAL A 331 30.38 -25.55 14.68
N PHE A 332 30.93 -25.37 13.49
CA PHE A 332 30.17 -24.86 12.35
C PHE A 332 29.32 -25.98 11.77
N HIS A 333 28.07 -25.65 11.46
CA HIS A 333 27.18 -26.47 10.64
C HIS A 333 26.75 -25.64 9.44
N ASP A 334 26.52 -26.30 8.32
CA ASP A 334 26.01 -25.66 7.10
C ASP A 334 26.83 -24.41 6.72
N TYR A 335 28.16 -24.42 6.87
CA TYR A 335 29.01 -23.24 6.70
C TYR A 335 28.92 -22.66 5.27
N PHE A 336 28.01 -21.69 5.06
CA PHE A 336 27.63 -21.17 3.74
C PHE A 336 27.14 -22.27 2.78
N ASP A 337 26.33 -23.20 3.28
CA ASP A 337 25.70 -24.26 2.49
C ASP A 337 24.25 -23.92 2.14
N PHE A 338 23.98 -23.64 0.86
CA PHE A 338 22.64 -23.26 0.38
C PHE A 338 21.85 -24.43 -0.22
N THR A 339 22.38 -25.64 -0.17
CA THR A 339 21.82 -26.79 -0.88
C THR A 339 20.47 -27.21 -0.31
N GLY A 340 20.30 -27.15 1.02
CA GLY A 340 19.03 -27.42 1.69
C GLY A 340 17.93 -26.45 1.28
N ILE A 341 18.26 -25.16 1.14
CA ILE A 341 17.33 -24.12 0.68
C ILE A 341 16.87 -24.42 -0.74
N LEU A 342 17.80 -24.64 -1.68
CA LEU A 342 17.44 -24.89 -3.08
C LEU A 342 16.68 -26.19 -3.25
N LYS A 343 17.07 -27.26 -2.55
CA LYS A 343 16.38 -28.54 -2.58
C LYS A 343 14.92 -28.40 -2.14
N ALA A 344 14.68 -27.73 -1.01
CA ALA A 344 13.33 -27.48 -0.51
C ALA A 344 12.54 -26.58 -1.48
N ARG A 345 13.15 -25.49 -1.93
CA ARG A 345 12.50 -24.49 -2.77
C ARG A 345 12.15 -24.99 -4.17
N PHE A 346 12.97 -25.86 -4.73
CA PHE A 346 12.78 -26.44 -6.06
C PHE A 346 12.03 -27.78 -6.03
N GLY A 347 11.74 -28.32 -4.84
CA GLY A 347 11.05 -29.60 -4.69
C GLY A 347 11.86 -30.78 -5.23
N LEU A 348 13.18 -30.76 -5.05
CA LEU A 348 14.08 -31.79 -5.60
C LEU A 348 14.14 -33.01 -4.67
N ASP A 349 13.81 -34.18 -5.23
CA ASP A 349 13.95 -35.47 -4.55
C ASP A 349 15.30 -36.11 -4.87
N ILE A 350 16.35 -35.64 -4.18
CA ILE A 350 17.73 -36.10 -4.35
C ILE A 350 18.25 -36.57 -2.99
N ALA A 351 18.88 -37.74 -2.93
CA ALA A 351 19.51 -38.24 -1.71
C ALA A 351 20.63 -37.28 -1.26
N ASP A 352 20.55 -36.81 -0.01
CA ASP A 352 21.58 -35.95 0.57
C ASP A 352 22.66 -36.81 1.22
N SER A 353 23.70 -37.13 0.45
CA SER A 353 24.98 -37.49 1.07
C SER A 353 25.77 -36.20 1.24
N LYS A 354 25.82 -35.64 2.45
CA LYS A 354 26.83 -34.61 2.79
C LYS A 354 28.20 -35.23 2.50
N GLU A 355 28.91 -34.68 1.50
CA GLU A 355 30.33 -35.04 1.32
C GLU A 355 31.02 -34.70 2.65
N PRO A 356 31.87 -35.59 3.17
CA PRO A 356 32.56 -35.33 4.43
C PRO A 356 33.34 -34.02 4.31
N GLU A 357 33.21 -33.15 5.32
CA GLU A 357 34.04 -31.95 5.33
C GLU A 357 35.52 -32.36 5.35
N PRO A 358 36.38 -31.70 4.56
CA PRO A 358 37.79 -32.05 4.46
C PRO A 358 38.46 -32.01 5.84
N GLU A 359 39.36 -32.97 6.11
CA GLU A 359 40.13 -32.97 7.35
C GLU A 359 40.97 -31.70 7.46
N HIS A 360 40.77 -30.97 8.56
CA HIS A 360 41.40 -29.69 8.77
C HIS A 360 42.80 -29.87 9.33
N LYS A 361 43.81 -29.55 8.52
CA LYS A 361 45.19 -29.49 8.97
C LYS A 361 45.54 -28.06 9.35
N LYS A 362 45.99 -27.84 10.59
CA LYS A 362 46.59 -26.56 10.98
C LYS A 362 47.84 -26.36 10.13
N HIS A 363 47.79 -25.40 9.23
CA HIS A 363 48.89 -25.07 8.32
C HIS A 363 49.18 -23.59 8.41
N GLU A 364 50.45 -23.23 8.61
CA GLU A 364 50.88 -21.85 8.50
C GLU A 364 51.04 -21.49 7.02
N LEU A 365 50.27 -20.51 6.55
CA LEU A 365 50.26 -20.12 5.14
C LEU A 365 51.54 -19.36 4.78
N SER A 366 52.21 -19.82 3.71
CA SER A 366 53.31 -19.07 3.09
C SER A 366 52.82 -17.73 2.53
N MET A 367 53.72 -16.76 2.32
CA MET A 367 53.35 -15.47 1.70
C MET A 367 52.72 -15.63 0.30
N THR A 368 53.17 -16.63 -0.46
CA THR A 368 52.57 -16.98 -1.75
C THR A 368 51.13 -17.44 -1.60
N GLU A 369 50.85 -18.32 -0.63
CA GLU A 369 49.49 -18.78 -0.33
C GLU A 369 48.62 -17.64 0.21
N LYS A 370 49.14 -16.77 1.08
CA LYS A 370 48.43 -15.57 1.57
C LYS A 370 48.01 -14.65 0.42
N LYS A 371 48.93 -14.33 -0.50
CA LYS A 371 48.64 -13.55 -1.72
C LYS A 371 47.59 -14.23 -2.59
N LEU A 372 47.67 -15.55 -2.76
CA LEU A 372 46.71 -16.31 -3.54
C LEU A 372 45.31 -16.32 -2.90
N VAL A 373 45.22 -16.57 -1.58
CA VAL A 373 43.95 -16.53 -0.83
C VAL A 373 43.31 -15.14 -0.98
N TYR A 374 44.05 -14.07 -0.72
CA TYR A 374 43.55 -12.71 -0.89
C TYR A 374 43.12 -12.42 -2.33
N GLY A 375 43.93 -12.84 -3.32
CA GLY A 375 43.63 -12.70 -4.74
C GLY A 375 42.34 -13.41 -5.17
N LEU A 376 42.13 -14.64 -4.70
CA LEU A 376 40.92 -15.43 -4.99
C LEU A 376 39.68 -14.82 -4.34
N ILE A 377 39.78 -14.35 -3.09
CA ILE A 377 38.67 -13.69 -2.39
C ILE A 377 38.27 -12.39 -3.07
N THR A 378 39.24 -11.57 -3.47
CA THR A 378 38.99 -10.29 -4.13
C THR A 378 38.58 -10.43 -5.60
N ASN A 379 38.93 -11.54 -6.26
CA ASN A 379 38.72 -11.75 -7.69
C ASN A 379 38.19 -13.16 -8.01
N PRO A 380 37.02 -13.55 -7.49
CA PRO A 380 36.53 -14.93 -7.57
C PRO A 380 36.16 -15.38 -8.99
N GLU A 381 35.92 -14.45 -9.90
CA GLU A 381 35.48 -14.73 -11.28
C GLU A 381 36.59 -14.61 -12.32
N LEU A 382 37.80 -14.18 -11.94
CA LEU A 382 38.92 -14.12 -12.88
C LEU A 382 39.35 -15.52 -13.31
N THR A 383 39.75 -15.63 -14.57
CA THR A 383 40.44 -16.82 -15.07
C THR A 383 41.78 -17.00 -14.35
N VAL A 384 42.32 -18.21 -14.39
CA VAL A 384 43.62 -18.50 -13.75
C VAL A 384 44.74 -17.65 -14.36
N ALA A 385 44.67 -17.34 -15.66
CA ALA A 385 45.66 -16.51 -16.36
C ALA A 385 45.57 -15.04 -15.92
N GLU A 386 44.36 -14.47 -15.88
CA GLU A 386 44.16 -13.09 -15.42
C GLU A 386 44.55 -12.93 -13.94
N LEU A 387 44.23 -13.93 -13.11
CA LEU A 387 44.63 -13.94 -11.71
C LEU A 387 46.16 -14.02 -11.56
N ALA A 388 46.82 -14.87 -12.36
CA ALA A 388 48.28 -15.01 -12.39
C ALA A 388 49.00 -13.70 -12.66
N GLU A 389 48.54 -12.95 -13.67
CA GLU A 389 49.04 -11.61 -13.98
C GLU A 389 48.80 -10.65 -12.81
N LYS A 390 47.58 -10.64 -12.26
CA LYS A 390 47.17 -9.70 -11.22
C LYS A 390 47.93 -9.85 -9.90
N ILE A 391 48.23 -11.08 -9.48
CA ILE A 391 48.93 -11.34 -8.21
C ILE A 391 50.42 -11.67 -8.38
N ASN A 392 50.92 -11.56 -9.62
CA ASN A 392 52.29 -11.85 -10.01
C ASN A 392 52.77 -13.26 -9.56
N LEU A 393 51.97 -14.29 -9.89
CA LEU A 393 52.30 -15.70 -9.64
C LEU A 393 52.15 -16.51 -10.93
N SER A 394 52.94 -17.57 -11.09
CA SER A 394 52.81 -18.42 -12.28
C SER A 394 51.54 -19.28 -12.25
N VAL A 395 50.95 -19.51 -13.42
CA VAL A 395 49.75 -20.36 -13.59
C VAL A 395 49.90 -21.75 -12.94
N PRO A 396 51.04 -22.48 -13.08
CA PRO A 396 51.22 -23.77 -12.40
C PRO A 396 51.19 -23.67 -10.87
N THR A 397 51.79 -22.60 -10.30
CA THR A 397 51.77 -22.34 -8.86
C THR A 397 50.34 -22.10 -8.38
N ILE A 398 49.57 -21.28 -9.10
CA ILE A 398 48.17 -21.03 -8.76
C ILE A 398 47.35 -22.32 -8.80
N CYS A 399 47.45 -23.12 -9.89
CA CYS A 399 46.72 -24.38 -10.01
C CYS A 399 47.02 -25.34 -8.86
N LYS A 400 48.32 -25.53 -8.54
CA LYS A 400 48.76 -26.42 -7.47
C LYS A 400 48.32 -25.93 -6.10
N SER A 401 48.59 -24.66 -5.76
CA SER A 401 48.28 -24.09 -4.45
C SER A 401 46.78 -23.93 -4.23
N ARG A 402 46.01 -23.52 -5.25
CA ARG A 402 44.54 -23.43 -5.13
C ARG A 402 43.93 -24.80 -4.82
N LYS A 403 44.37 -25.85 -5.53
CA LYS A 403 43.89 -27.22 -5.29
C LYS A 403 44.19 -27.65 -3.85
N LYS A 404 45.43 -27.46 -3.39
CA LYS A 404 45.85 -27.73 -2.01
C LYS A 404 45.00 -27.00 -0.98
N LEU A 405 44.81 -25.68 -1.13
CA LEU A 405 44.03 -24.85 -0.19
C LEU A 405 42.57 -25.30 -0.06
N VAL A 406 41.96 -25.77 -1.15
CA VAL A 406 40.59 -26.29 -1.15
C VAL A 406 40.54 -27.70 -0.53
N GLU A 407 41.47 -28.58 -0.89
CA GLU A 407 41.54 -29.95 -0.36
C GLU A 407 41.84 -29.98 1.16
N GLU A 408 42.64 -29.04 1.66
CA GLU A 408 42.93 -28.88 3.09
C GLU A 408 41.82 -28.13 3.86
N GLY A 409 40.76 -27.69 3.17
CA GLY A 409 39.63 -26.98 3.76
C GLY A 409 39.94 -25.56 4.24
N ILE A 410 41.06 -24.97 3.82
CA ILE A 410 41.45 -23.60 4.17
C ILE A 410 40.56 -22.59 3.44
N LEU A 411 40.17 -22.91 2.21
CA LEU A 411 39.34 -22.07 1.37
C LEU A 411 38.17 -22.87 0.79
N LYS A 412 36.94 -22.41 1.03
CA LYS A 412 35.72 -23.01 0.50
C LYS A 412 35.24 -22.24 -0.71
N ILE A 413 35.00 -22.92 -1.83
CA ILE A 413 34.34 -22.33 -2.99
C ILE A 413 32.84 -22.40 -2.76
N VAL A 414 32.13 -21.31 -3.00
CA VAL A 414 30.69 -21.20 -2.77
C VAL A 414 30.05 -20.48 -3.95
N ASN A 415 28.99 -21.06 -4.50
CA ASN A 415 28.10 -20.34 -5.42
C ASN A 415 26.93 -19.81 -4.61
N PHE A 416 26.99 -18.53 -4.22
CA PHE A 416 26.00 -17.89 -3.37
C PHE A 416 24.77 -17.53 -4.22
N PRO A 417 23.61 -18.15 -3.98
CA PRO A 417 22.40 -17.88 -4.75
C PRO A 417 21.82 -16.50 -4.42
N ASP A 418 21.28 -15.83 -5.42
CA ASP A 418 20.42 -14.66 -5.22
C ASP A 418 19.08 -15.14 -4.66
N PHE A 419 18.89 -14.91 -3.36
CA PHE A 419 17.72 -15.38 -2.64
C PHE A 419 16.41 -14.83 -3.18
N ALA A 420 16.38 -13.57 -3.65
CA ALA A 420 15.17 -12.99 -4.23
C ALA A 420 14.81 -13.69 -5.55
N LYS A 421 15.81 -13.98 -6.41
CA LYS A 421 15.59 -14.69 -7.69
C LYS A 421 15.17 -16.15 -7.53
N VAL A 422 15.55 -16.79 -6.43
CA VAL A 422 15.06 -18.13 -6.08
C VAL A 422 13.76 -18.08 -5.25
N GLY A 423 13.16 -16.91 -5.09
CA GLY A 423 11.84 -16.73 -4.51
C GLY A 423 11.81 -16.85 -2.98
N MET A 424 12.88 -16.47 -2.31
CA MET A 424 12.89 -16.24 -0.86
C MET A 424 12.55 -14.77 -0.57
N GLU A 425 11.82 -14.50 0.51
CA GLU A 425 11.38 -13.16 0.89
C GLU A 425 11.91 -12.71 2.25
N LEU A 426 12.36 -13.65 3.09
CA LEU A 426 12.77 -13.37 4.46
C LEU A 426 14.11 -14.02 4.82
N MET A 427 14.99 -13.28 5.46
CA MET A 427 16.17 -13.82 6.13
C MET A 427 16.01 -13.70 7.64
N VAL A 428 16.42 -14.73 8.36
CA VAL A 428 16.22 -14.81 9.80
C VAL A 428 17.53 -15.21 10.47
N LEU A 429 18.01 -14.36 11.37
CA LEU A 429 18.98 -14.74 12.38
C LEU A 429 18.23 -15.31 13.58
N SER A 430 18.63 -16.49 14.04
CA SER A 430 18.12 -17.11 15.27
C SER A 430 19.27 -17.38 16.21
N CYS A 431 19.21 -16.82 17.41
CA CYS A 431 20.20 -17.01 18.46
C CYS A 431 19.51 -17.61 19.68
N SER A 432 19.97 -18.77 20.15
CA SER A 432 19.44 -19.41 21.35
C SER A 432 20.55 -19.78 22.32
N LYS A 433 20.20 -19.76 23.61
CA LYS A 433 21.01 -20.36 24.67
C LYS A 433 20.35 -21.67 25.07
N SER A 434 21.07 -22.77 24.87
CA SER A 434 20.68 -24.07 25.41
C SER A 434 20.82 -24.02 26.93
N THR A 435 19.71 -24.25 27.64
CA THR A 435 19.78 -24.73 29.01
C THR A 435 20.23 -26.19 28.98
N PRO A 436 21.17 -26.62 29.84
CA PRO A 436 21.53 -28.03 29.94
C PRO A 436 20.29 -28.83 30.35
N SER A 437 19.72 -29.65 29.46
CA SER A 437 18.64 -30.56 29.85
C SER A 437 19.23 -31.87 30.37
N ALA A 438 18.80 -32.31 31.55
CA ALA A 438 18.91 -33.71 31.92
C ALA A 438 18.10 -34.56 30.91
N GLU A 439 18.68 -35.67 30.45
CA GLU A 439 18.03 -36.75 29.67
C GLU A 439 17.87 -36.58 28.14
N GLY A 440 18.72 -37.31 27.41
CA GLY A 440 18.34 -38.41 26.49
C GLY A 440 17.49 -38.13 25.24
N THR A 441 16.78 -37.01 25.13
CA THR A 441 15.96 -36.69 23.96
C THR A 441 16.80 -35.95 22.91
N LYS A 442 17.18 -36.65 21.83
CA LYS A 442 17.72 -36.01 20.61
C LYS A 442 16.63 -35.14 19.98
N LYS A 443 16.45 -33.91 20.45
CA LYS A 443 15.58 -32.92 19.79
C LYS A 443 16.36 -32.24 18.66
N LYS A 444 15.63 -31.88 17.60
CA LYS A 444 16.18 -31.16 16.44
C LYS A 444 16.51 -29.72 16.87
N GLY A 445 17.68 -29.22 16.46
CA GLY A 445 18.15 -27.87 16.77
C GLY A 445 18.52 -27.09 15.50
N CYS A 446 19.24 -25.97 15.63
CA CYS A 446 19.57 -25.11 14.48
C CYS A 446 20.30 -25.86 13.35
N LYS A 447 21.14 -26.84 13.69
CA LYS A 447 21.86 -27.73 12.74
C LYS A 447 20.95 -28.64 11.90
N ASP A 448 19.70 -28.82 12.31
CA ASP A 448 18.74 -29.70 11.64
C ASP A 448 17.79 -28.90 10.73
N ASN A 449 17.90 -27.56 10.72
CA ASN A 449 17.06 -26.68 9.91
C ASN A 449 17.54 -26.68 8.45
N PRO A 450 16.77 -27.24 7.50
CA PRO A 450 17.19 -27.30 6.09
C PRO A 450 17.24 -25.93 5.40
N ASN A 451 16.66 -24.89 6.02
CA ASN A 451 16.68 -23.52 5.52
C ASN A 451 17.86 -22.71 6.07
N ALA A 452 18.65 -23.26 6.99
CA ALA A 452 19.86 -22.62 7.50
C ALA A 452 21.00 -22.80 6.48
N PHE A 453 21.68 -21.70 6.17
CA PHE A 453 22.88 -21.71 5.32
C PHE A 453 24.14 -21.30 6.08
N PHE A 454 24.02 -21.03 7.37
CA PHE A 454 25.14 -20.80 8.27
C PHE A 454 24.65 -21.08 9.67
N SER A 455 25.32 -21.99 10.37
CA SER A 455 24.99 -22.33 11.76
C SER A 455 26.27 -22.51 12.56
N ILE A 456 26.24 -22.13 13.83
CA ILE A 456 27.36 -22.34 14.75
C ILE A 456 26.84 -22.68 16.14
N THR A 457 27.46 -23.66 16.78
CA THR A 457 27.06 -24.14 18.11
C THR A 457 28.25 -24.25 19.04
N THR A 458 28.08 -23.84 20.29
CA THR A 458 28.91 -24.27 21.42
C THR A 458 28.16 -25.37 22.19
N LYS A 459 28.61 -25.71 23.41
CA LYS A 459 27.83 -26.55 24.32
C LYS A 459 26.54 -25.89 24.80
N THR A 460 26.51 -24.55 24.83
CA THR A 460 25.48 -23.76 25.50
C THR A 460 24.79 -22.77 24.58
N ASP A 461 25.34 -22.46 23.41
CA ASP A 461 24.85 -21.41 22.54
C ASP A 461 24.68 -21.96 21.12
N CYS A 462 23.61 -21.55 20.45
CA CYS A 462 23.34 -21.87 19.06
C CYS A 462 23.02 -20.58 18.30
N MET A 463 23.55 -20.46 17.10
CA MET A 463 23.13 -19.43 16.15
C MET A 463 22.92 -20.05 14.78
N SER A 464 21.91 -19.58 14.06
CA SER A 464 21.74 -19.87 12.63
C SER A 464 21.24 -18.67 11.84
N ILE A 465 21.68 -18.58 10.59
CA ILE A 465 21.14 -17.67 9.57
C ILE A 465 20.43 -18.52 8.52
N SER A 466 19.16 -18.20 8.29
CA SER A 466 18.26 -18.97 7.43
C SER A 466 17.53 -18.06 6.45
N ALA A 467 17.11 -18.61 5.30
CA ALA A 467 16.24 -17.90 4.35
C ALA A 467 14.91 -18.65 4.18
N TYR A 468 13.82 -17.91 4.06
CA TYR A 468 12.45 -18.43 3.91
C TYR A 468 11.67 -17.74 2.81
N GLU A 469 10.73 -18.47 2.22
CA GLU A 469 9.79 -18.00 1.19
C GLU A 469 8.84 -16.93 1.72
N ASP A 470 8.43 -17.03 2.98
CA ASP A 470 7.59 -16.06 3.66
C ASP A 470 7.64 -16.24 5.19
N TYR A 471 6.96 -15.35 5.90
CA TYR A 471 6.84 -15.39 7.35
C TYR A 471 6.15 -16.68 7.87
N THR A 472 5.19 -17.23 7.13
CA THR A 472 4.46 -18.44 7.52
C THR A 472 5.39 -19.66 7.51
N GLN A 473 6.18 -19.81 6.44
CA GLN A 473 7.21 -20.84 6.35
C GLN A 473 8.25 -20.66 7.45
N ALA A 474 8.74 -19.43 7.66
CA ALA A 474 9.70 -19.13 8.72
C ALA A 474 9.15 -19.54 10.09
N LYS A 475 7.94 -19.12 10.44
CA LYS A 475 7.29 -19.46 11.72
C LYS A 475 7.11 -20.96 11.90
N SER A 476 6.65 -21.66 10.86
CA SER A 476 6.51 -23.12 10.89
C SER A 476 7.84 -23.83 11.15
N ARG A 477 8.91 -23.39 10.46
CA ARG A 477 10.26 -23.95 10.60
C ARG A 477 10.87 -23.63 11.97
N MET A 478 10.76 -22.39 12.43
CA MET A 478 11.21 -21.99 13.77
C MET A 478 10.54 -22.85 14.84
N ASN A 479 9.22 -23.02 14.79
CA ASN A 479 8.50 -23.88 15.74
C ASN A 479 8.97 -25.34 15.72
N LYS A 480 9.38 -25.86 14.56
CA LYS A 480 9.76 -27.26 14.39
C LYS A 480 11.22 -27.56 14.76
N TYR A 481 12.13 -26.62 14.52
CA TYR A 481 13.58 -26.83 14.61
C TYR A 481 14.29 -25.96 15.65
N LEU A 482 13.67 -24.87 16.07
CA LEU A 482 14.27 -23.85 16.94
C LEU A 482 13.47 -23.67 18.25
N CYS A 483 12.17 -24.00 18.28
CA CYS A 483 11.36 -24.02 19.49
C CYS A 483 11.36 -25.39 20.17
N GLY A 484 12.53 -25.82 20.66
CA GLY A 484 12.60 -26.76 21.79
C GLY A 484 12.20 -26.07 23.11
N PRO A 485 12.38 -26.67 24.30
CA PRO A 485 12.16 -25.99 25.59
C PRO A 485 13.06 -24.76 25.84
N GLU A 486 13.82 -24.31 24.83
CA GLU A 486 14.58 -23.06 24.73
C GLU A 486 13.61 -21.86 24.69
N LYS A 487 13.07 -21.48 25.86
CA LYS A 487 12.24 -20.28 26.04
C LYS A 487 12.96 -18.96 25.71
N ASP A 488 14.28 -18.98 25.50
CA ASP A 488 15.13 -17.81 25.21
C ASP A 488 15.77 -17.87 23.81
N THR A 489 14.99 -18.17 22.77
CA THR A 489 15.46 -17.99 21.38
C THR A 489 15.05 -16.60 20.89
N LYS A 490 16.05 -15.80 20.50
CA LYS A 490 15.87 -14.49 19.88
C LYS A 490 15.95 -14.61 18.37
N HIS A 491 15.02 -13.96 17.69
CA HIS A 491 14.95 -13.96 16.24
C HIS A 491 14.99 -12.52 15.70
N ILE A 492 15.82 -12.28 14.69
CA ILE A 492 15.82 -11.04 13.90
C ILE A 492 15.38 -11.38 12.49
N LEU A 493 14.30 -10.76 12.03
CA LEU A 493 13.61 -11.10 10.79
C LEU A 493 13.74 -9.95 9.80
N ILE A 494 14.63 -10.07 8.82
CA ILE A 494 14.85 -9.03 7.82
C ILE A 494 14.23 -9.44 6.48
N PRO A 495 13.17 -8.75 6.02
CA PRO A 495 12.66 -8.91 4.65
C PRO A 495 13.73 -8.59 3.62
N LEU A 496 13.84 -9.40 2.57
CA LEU A 496 14.85 -9.21 1.53
C LEU A 496 14.65 -7.90 0.76
N GLU A 497 13.40 -7.49 0.55
CA GLU A 497 13.06 -6.23 -0.12
C GLU A 497 13.49 -4.98 0.67
N SER A 498 13.67 -5.12 2.00
CA SER A 498 14.11 -4.02 2.87
C SER A 498 15.58 -4.10 3.24
N MET A 499 16.34 -5.09 2.73
CA MET A 499 17.76 -5.22 3.02
C MET A 499 18.56 -4.03 2.52
N LEU A 500 19.22 -3.37 3.46
CA LEU A 500 20.21 -2.34 3.22
C LEU A 500 21.61 -2.94 3.39
N PHE A 501 22.46 -2.70 2.40
CA PHE A 501 23.89 -3.05 2.42
C PHE A 501 24.21 -4.52 2.78
N PRO A 502 23.58 -5.54 2.16
CA PRO A 502 23.97 -6.93 2.42
C PRO A 502 25.41 -7.14 1.93
N LYS A 503 26.36 -7.11 2.86
CA LYS A 503 27.78 -7.18 2.56
C LYS A 503 28.38 -8.39 3.25
N LEU A 504 28.57 -9.48 2.49
CA LEU A 504 29.37 -10.63 2.91
C LEU A 504 30.74 -10.50 2.23
N GLU A 505 31.74 -10.00 2.96
CA GLU A 505 33.06 -9.72 2.41
C GLU A 505 34.17 -10.10 3.40
N PHE A 506 35.12 -10.93 2.95
CA PHE A 506 36.27 -11.34 3.75
C PHE A 506 37.56 -10.61 3.38
N ALA A 507 37.60 -9.91 2.23
CA ALA A 507 38.82 -9.29 1.72
C ALA A 507 39.44 -8.27 2.69
N PRO A 508 38.69 -7.32 3.29
CA PRO A 508 39.24 -6.37 4.26
C PRO A 508 39.89 -7.08 5.46
N LEU A 509 39.20 -8.06 6.05
CA LEU A 509 39.72 -8.87 7.15
C LEU A 509 41.02 -9.58 6.76
N VAL A 510 40.99 -10.29 5.62
CA VAL A 510 42.12 -11.08 5.14
C VAL A 510 43.32 -10.20 4.82
N LYS A 511 43.10 -9.02 4.21
CA LYS A 511 44.17 -8.04 3.97
C LYS A 511 44.83 -7.62 5.29
N LYS A 512 44.02 -7.28 6.30
CA LYS A 512 44.48 -6.86 7.63
C LYS A 512 45.27 -7.97 8.34
N ILE A 513 44.73 -9.20 8.35
CA ILE A 513 45.37 -10.34 9.04
C ILE A 513 46.67 -10.77 8.37
N PHE A 514 46.71 -10.75 7.04
CA PHE A 514 47.90 -11.16 6.30
C PHE A 514 48.94 -10.06 6.14
N GLU A 515 48.65 -8.84 6.64
CA GLU A 515 49.53 -7.68 6.54
C GLU A 515 49.97 -7.45 5.08
N LEU A 516 49.00 -7.51 4.16
CA LEU A 516 49.23 -7.30 2.73
C LEU A 516 49.08 -5.82 2.40
N ASP A 517 50.06 -5.28 1.67
CA ASP A 517 50.09 -3.88 1.22
C ASP A 517 48.99 -3.53 0.19
#